data_AF-A0A497B7F9-F1
#
_entry.id   AF-A0A497B7F9-F1
#
_cell.length_a   1.000
_cell.length_b   1.000
_cell.length_c   1.000
_cell.angle_alpha   90.00
_cell.angle_beta   90.00
_cell.angle_gamma   90.00
#
_symmetry.space_group_name_H-M   'P 1'
#
loop_
_entity.id
_entity.type
_entity.pdbx_description
1 polymer ?
#
loop_
_entity_poly.entity_id
_entity_poly.type
_entity_poly.pdbx_seq_one_letter_code
_entity_poly.pdbx_strand_id
1 'polypeptide(L)'
;MNAWNELWKLLRTDPLQRDVFYRLSVLTYQLGDVHKAVVYKRYYGNTGTHAELKVALADLFAQLYVFCLSQGLDIEELEQLGLKRLGSFVTKRSRGG
;
A
#
# COMPACT_ATOMS: atom_id res chain seq x y z
N MET A 1 18.87 6.89 -9.68
CA MET A 1 17.67 7.59 -9.18
C MET A 1 16.49 6.64 -9.38
N ASN A 2 15.75 6.28 -8.31
CA ASN A 2 14.72 5.23 -8.37
C ASN A 2 13.50 5.70 -9.18
N ALA A 3 12.86 4.81 -9.97
CA ALA A 3 11.71 5.12 -10.82
C ALA A 3 10.56 5.81 -10.05
N TRP A 4 10.39 5.47 -8.77
CA TRP A 4 9.42 6.10 -7.88
C TRP A 4 9.66 7.60 -7.66
N ASN A 5 10.92 8.04 -7.60
CA ASN A 5 11.25 9.45 -7.44
C ASN A 5 10.88 10.25 -8.69
N GLU A 6 11.04 9.67 -9.88
CA GLU A 6 10.61 10.33 -11.12
C GLU A 6 9.09 10.39 -11.22
N LEU A 7 8.40 9.31 -10.86
CA LEU A 7 6.94 9.33 -10.79
C LEU A 7 6.43 10.39 -9.81
N TRP A 8 7.03 10.49 -8.61
CA TRP A 8 6.65 11.52 -7.66
C TRP A 8 6.93 12.94 -8.17
N LYS A 9 8.05 13.17 -8.85
CA LYS A 9 8.35 14.47 -9.47
C LYS A 9 7.28 14.88 -10.49
N LEU A 10 6.77 13.93 -11.27
CA LEU A 10 5.68 14.18 -12.22
C LEU A 10 4.36 14.45 -11.48
N LEU A 11 3.99 13.58 -10.53
CA LEU A 11 2.73 13.70 -9.80
C LEU A 11 2.63 15.02 -9.04
N ARG A 12 3.70 15.45 -8.34
CA ARG A 12 3.68 16.66 -7.51
C ARG A 12 3.57 17.97 -8.30
N THR A 13 3.58 17.92 -9.63
CA THR A 13 3.27 19.09 -10.47
C THR A 13 1.80 19.51 -10.34
N ASP A 14 0.91 18.56 -10.04
CA ASP A 14 -0.49 18.82 -9.71
C ASP A 14 -0.63 19.23 -8.23
N PRO A 15 -1.24 20.40 -7.92
CA PRO A 15 -1.54 20.81 -6.55
C PRO A 15 -2.31 19.78 -5.72
N LEU A 16 -3.26 19.03 -6.31
CA LEU A 16 -4.03 18.03 -5.59
C LEU A 16 -3.16 16.87 -5.09
N GLN A 17 -2.18 16.45 -5.91
CA GLN A 17 -1.26 15.37 -5.53
C GLN A 17 -0.32 15.75 -4.38
N ARG A 18 -0.14 17.05 -4.12
CA ARG A 18 0.63 17.55 -2.97
C ARG A 18 -0.19 17.62 -1.69
N ASP A 19 -1.52 17.59 -1.79
CA ASP A 19 -2.40 17.63 -0.63
C ASP A 19 -2.42 16.27 0.09
N VAL A 20 -2.09 16.27 1.38
CA VAL A 20 -1.97 15.04 2.18
C VAL A 20 -3.31 14.33 2.36
N PHE A 21 -4.41 15.07 2.48
CA PHE A 21 -5.75 14.49 2.67
C PHE A 21 -6.27 13.88 1.36
N TYR A 22 -5.96 14.50 0.23
CA TYR A 22 -6.21 13.93 -1.08
C TYR A 22 -5.44 12.62 -1.27
N ARG A 23 -4.13 12.60 -0.96
CA ARG A 23 -3.32 11.38 -1.03
C ARG A 23 -3.80 10.28 -0.09
N LEU A 24 -4.24 10.62 1.12
CA LEU A 24 -4.90 9.68 2.03
C LEU A 24 -6.21 9.13 1.44
N SER A 25 -7.02 9.98 0.82
CA SER A 25 -8.26 9.56 0.16
C SER A 25 -8.00 8.56 -0.97
N VAL A 26 -6.94 8.79 -1.76
CA VAL A 26 -6.49 7.84 -2.80
C VAL A 26 -6.09 6.50 -2.18
N LEU A 27 -5.35 6.49 -1.07
CA LEU A 27 -4.99 5.26 -0.37
C LEU A 27 -6.22 4.49 0.12
N THR A 28 -7.19 5.19 0.71
CA THR A 28 -8.45 4.58 1.16
C THR A 28 -9.22 3.97 -0.01
N TYR A 29 -9.27 4.65 -1.16
CA TYR A 29 -9.88 4.12 -2.37
C TYR A 29 -9.23 2.80 -2.81
N GLN A 30 -7.89 2.77 -2.91
CA GLN A 30 -7.16 1.56 -3.31
C GLN A 30 -7.34 0.40 -2.32
N LEU A 31 -7.40 0.70 -1.02
CA LEU A 31 -7.73 -0.31 -0.01
C LEU A 31 -9.14 -0.90 -0.21
N GLY A 32 -10.09 -0.08 -0.66
CA GLY A 32 -11.44 -0.52 -1.03
C GLY A 32 -11.43 -1.55 -2.17
N ASP A 33 -10.61 -1.32 -3.21
CA ASP A 33 -10.47 -2.26 -4.32
C ASP A 33 -9.83 -3.59 -3.89
N VAL A 34 -8.81 -3.54 -3.01
CA VAL A 34 -8.23 -4.75 -2.40
C VAL A 34 -9.29 -5.51 -1.61
N HIS A 35 -10.08 -4.80 -0.78
CA HIS A 35 -11.16 -5.43 0.00
C HIS A 35 -12.17 -6.14 -0.91
N LYS A 36 -12.65 -5.45 -1.95
CA LYS A 36 -13.57 -6.03 -2.95
C LYS A 36 -12.97 -7.28 -3.61
N ALA A 37 -11.72 -7.23 -4.06
CA ALA A 37 -11.08 -8.35 -4.73
C ALA A 37 -10.89 -9.57 -3.81
N VAL A 38 -10.55 -9.35 -2.53
CA VAL A 38 -10.47 -10.42 -1.52
C VAL A 38 -11.84 -11.07 -1.30
N VAL A 39 -12.89 -10.25 -1.15
CA VAL A 39 -14.26 -10.72 -1.00
C VAL A 39 -14.69 -11.54 -2.21
N TYR A 40 -14.43 -11.06 -3.42
CA TYR A 40 -14.80 -11.75 -4.65
C TYR A 40 -14.07 -13.07 -4.80
N LYS A 41 -12.75 -13.10 -4.52
CA LYS A 41 -11.97 -14.34 -4.50
C LYS A 41 -12.54 -15.36 -3.50
N ARG A 42 -13.02 -14.90 -2.34
CA ARG A 42 -13.60 -15.77 -1.30
C ARG A 42 -14.92 -16.42 -1.75
N TYR A 43 -15.74 -15.72 -2.52
CA TYR A 43 -17.07 -16.20 -2.95
C TYR A 43 -17.06 -16.91 -4.30
N TYR A 44 -16.21 -16.49 -5.24
CA TYR A 44 -16.22 -16.97 -6.63
C TYR A 44 -15.02 -17.85 -6.99
N GLY A 45 -14.12 -18.14 -6.03
CA GLY A 45 -12.93 -18.97 -6.27
C GLY A 45 -11.84 -18.18 -7.00
N ASN A 46 -10.90 -18.87 -7.65
CA ASN A 46 -9.68 -18.26 -8.20
C ASN A 46 -9.77 -17.81 -9.67
N THR A 47 -10.80 -18.22 -10.40
CA THR A 47 -10.92 -17.95 -11.84
C THR A 47 -11.20 -16.47 -12.06
N GLY A 48 -10.25 -15.72 -12.64
CA GLY A 48 -10.35 -14.27 -12.87
C GLY A 48 -10.03 -13.40 -11.64
N THR A 49 -10.62 -13.70 -10.48
CA THR A 49 -10.48 -12.92 -9.23
C THR A 49 -9.05 -12.85 -8.69
N HIS A 50 -8.20 -13.84 -9.01
CA HIS A 50 -6.79 -13.81 -8.60
C HIS A 50 -6.00 -12.70 -9.31
N ALA A 51 -6.31 -12.47 -10.58
CA ALA A 51 -5.71 -11.38 -11.35
C ALA A 51 -6.18 -10.02 -10.81
N GLU A 52 -7.47 -9.88 -10.48
CA GLU A 52 -8.02 -8.67 -9.87
C GLU A 52 -7.34 -8.34 -8.54
N LEU A 53 -7.15 -9.33 -7.66
CA LEU A 53 -6.46 -9.11 -6.39
C LEU A 53 -5.01 -8.68 -6.60
N LYS A 54 -4.31 -9.28 -7.57
CA LYS A 54 -2.93 -8.91 -7.90
C LYS A 54 -2.83 -7.45 -8.35
N VAL A 55 -3.73 -7.01 -9.22
CA VAL A 55 -3.78 -5.63 -9.73
C VAL A 55 -4.09 -4.67 -8.58
N ALA A 56 -5.14 -4.93 -7.80
CA ALA A 56 -5.51 -4.07 -6.68
C ALA A 56 -4.39 -3.91 -5.64
N LEU A 57 -3.66 -4.99 -5.34
CA LEU A 57 -2.50 -4.92 -4.45
C LEU A 57 -1.34 -4.12 -5.06
N ALA A 58 -1.07 -4.26 -6.35
CA ALA A 58 -0.04 -3.49 -7.04
C ALA A 58 -0.35 -1.99 -7.01
N ASP A 59 -1.60 -1.60 -7.25
CA ASP A 59 -2.04 -0.22 -7.21
C ASP A 59 -1.96 0.35 -5.79
N LEU A 60 -2.39 -0.41 -4.78
CA LEU A 60 -2.24 -0.02 -3.38
C LEU A 60 -0.77 0.19 -3.00
N PHE A 61 0.13 -0.72 -3.39
CA PHE A 61 1.56 -0.56 -3.13
C PHE A 61 2.13 0.68 -3.82
N ALA A 62 1.80 0.90 -5.10
CA ALA A 62 2.25 2.09 -5.82
C ALA A 62 1.80 3.38 -5.12
N GLN A 63 0.53 3.47 -4.71
CA GLN A 63 0.01 4.67 -4.04
C GLN A 63 0.61 4.85 -2.63
N LEU A 64 0.91 3.74 -1.92
CA LEU A 64 1.59 3.78 -0.62
C LEU A 64 3.03 4.27 -0.75
N TYR A 65 3.76 3.77 -1.74
CA TYR A 65 5.12 4.24 -2.05
C TYR A 65 5.14 5.74 -2.34
N VAL A 66 4.23 6.22 -3.20
CA VAL A 66 4.09 7.66 -3.48
C VAL A 66 3.72 8.46 -2.23
N PHE A 67 2.85 7.92 -1.36
CA PHE A 67 2.51 8.58 -0.11
C PHE A 67 3.73 8.72 0.80
N CYS A 68 4.52 7.65 1.00
CA CYS A 68 5.76 7.71 1.78
C CYS A 68 6.73 8.77 1.23
N LEU A 69 6.93 8.80 -0.09
CA LEU A 69 7.78 9.81 -0.74
C LEU A 69 7.26 11.24 -0.55
N SER A 70 5.94 11.44 -0.59
CA SER A 70 5.33 12.75 -0.35
C SER A 70 5.57 13.27 1.08
N GLN A 71 5.77 12.35 2.03
CA GLN A 71 6.08 12.65 3.43
C GLN A 71 7.59 12.70 3.72
N GLY A 72 8.44 12.50 2.70
CA GLY A 72 9.89 12.45 2.86
C GLY A 72 10.39 11.24 3.66
N LEU A 73 9.63 10.14 3.66
CA LEU A 73 9.98 8.92 4.39
C LEU A 73 10.81 7.97 3.51
N ASP A 74 11.82 7.35 4.10
CA ASP A 74 12.56 6.25 3.50
C ASP A 74 11.75 4.94 3.59
N ILE A 75 11.51 4.32 2.45
CA ILE A 75 10.66 3.15 2.35
C ILE A 75 11.37 1.89 2.88
N GLU A 76 12.68 1.77 2.65
CA GLU A 76 13.45 0.64 3.15
C GLU A 76 13.47 0.65 4.68
N GLU A 77 13.65 1.83 5.29
CA GLU A 77 13.56 1.98 6.74
C GLU A 77 12.17 1.60 7.29
N LEU A 78 11.10 2.02 6.61
CA LEU A 78 9.73 1.68 6.98
C LEU A 78 9.46 0.18 6.90
N GLU A 79 9.97 -0.49 5.86
CA GLU A 79 9.86 -1.94 5.70
C GLU A 79 10.57 -2.67 6.85
N GLN A 80 11.81 -2.28 7.19
CA GLN A 80 12.55 -2.87 8.32
C GLN A 80 11.83 -2.63 9.65
N LEU A 81 11.32 -1.42 9.88
CA LEU A 81 10.54 -1.10 11.07
C LEU A 81 9.27 -1.94 11.16
N GLY A 82 8.54 -2.08 10.04
CA GLY A 82 7.34 -2.90 9.93
C GLY A 82 7.60 -4.37 10.26
N LEU A 83 8.63 -4.96 9.66
CA LEU A 83 9.05 -6.34 9.91
C LEU A 83 9.40 -6.58 11.38
N LYS A 84 10.23 -5.69 11.97
CA LYS A 84 10.60 -5.77 13.39
C LYS A 84 9.37 -5.73 14.30
N ARG A 85 8.43 -4.82 14.04
CA ARG A 85 7.21 -4.66 14.85
C ARG A 85 6.26 -5.84 14.69
N LEU A 86 6.06 -6.32 13.46
CA LEU A 86 5.20 -7.47 13.19
C LEU A 86 5.77 -8.75 13.81
N GLY A 87 7.07 -9.00 13.65
CA GLY A 87 7.73 -10.14 14.29
C GLY A 87 7.65 -10.09 15.82
N SER A 88 7.83 -8.90 16.41
CA SER A 88 7.66 -8.70 17.85
C SER A 88 6.23 -8.96 18.32
N PHE A 89 5.23 -8.58 17.52
CA PHE A 89 3.82 -8.85 17.82
C PHE A 89 3.51 -10.35 17.78
N VAL A 90 3.96 -11.06 16.72
CA VAL A 90 3.76 -12.51 16.57
C VAL A 90 4.40 -13.28 17.73
N THR A 91 5.66 -12.98 18.06
CA THR A 91 6.39 -13.67 19.14
C THR A 91 5.78 -13.45 20.52
N LYS A 92 5.27 -12.25 20.81
CA LYS A 92 4.52 -11.97 22.06
C LYS A 92 3.24 -12.81 22.13
N ARG A 93 2.48 -12.88 21.03
CA ARG A 93 1.22 -13.64 20.99
C ARG A 93 1.46 -15.15 21.15
N SER A 94 2.53 -15.69 20.57
CA SER A 94 2.87 -17.12 20.71
C SER A 94 3.39 -17.52 22.10
N ARG A 95 3.82 -16.57 22.94
CA ARG A 95 4.32 -16.84 24.30
C ARG A 95 3.26 -16.63 25.40
N GLY A 96 2.13 -16.02 25.08
CA GLY A 96 1.04 -15.70 26.01
C GLY A 96 -0.27 -16.39 25.69
N GLY A 97 -0.26 -17.44 24.87
CA GLY A 97 -1.40 -18.28 24.52
C GLY A 97 -1.13 -19.74 24.83
#